data_AF-A0A2D9S1W0-F1
#
_entry.id   AF-A0A2D9S1W0-F1
#
_cell.length_a   1.000
_cell.length_b   1.000
_cell.length_c   1.000
_cell.angle_alpha   90.00
_cell.angle_beta   90.00
_cell.angle_gamma   90.00
#
_symmetry.space_group_name_H-M   'P 1'
#
loop_
_entity.id
_entity.type
_entity.pdbx_description
1 polymer ?
#
loop_
_entity_poly.entity_id
_entity_poly.type
_entity_poly.pdbx_seq_one_letter_code
_entity_poly.pdbx_strand_id
1 'polypeptide(L)'
;MKKFIVIGLLSLTSGCATIKTLDPAYNHVNIQHRGKQSYCKEIPRVYSGVAYNACKLNGEPSRTPNMGSTLSGVPVFFIDTILSAVADTVVIPYTAVQQYQKGNIDVN
;
A
#
# COMPACT_ATOMS: atom_id res chain seq x y z
N MET A 1 16.81 4.15 -25.04
CA MET A 1 17.23 4.21 -23.63
C MET A 1 16.26 5.02 -22.76
N LYS A 2 16.00 6.32 -23.04
CA LYS A 2 14.99 7.13 -22.30
C LYS A 2 13.60 6.49 -22.16
N LYS A 3 13.08 5.86 -23.22
CA LYS A 3 11.76 5.19 -23.20
C LYS A 3 11.71 3.98 -22.25
N PHE A 4 12.81 3.24 -22.09
CA PHE A 4 12.88 2.10 -21.17
C PHE A 4 12.97 2.53 -19.71
N ILE A 5 13.62 3.67 -19.42
CA ILE A 5 13.65 4.26 -18.08
C ILE A 5 12.24 4.72 -17.68
N VAL A 6 11.50 5.35 -18.60
CA VAL A 6 10.12 5.79 -18.35
C VAL A 6 9.17 4.61 -18.16
N ILE A 7 9.29 3.55 -18.98
CA ILE A 7 8.49 2.33 -18.83
C ILE A 7 8.85 1.58 -17.54
N GLY A 8 10.13 1.53 -17.16
CA GLY A 8 10.58 1.00 -15.88
C GLY A 8 10.03 1.82 -14.71
N LEU A 9 10.07 3.15 -14.79
CA LEU A 9 9.53 4.02 -13.74
C LEU A 9 8.00 3.86 -13.61
N LEU A 10 7.28 3.69 -14.73
CA LEU A 10 5.85 3.37 -14.73
C LEU A 10 5.57 1.96 -14.18
N SER A 11 6.43 0.98 -14.41
CA SER A 11 6.23 -0.35 -13.83
C SER A 11 6.56 -0.38 -12.34
N LEU A 12 7.47 0.48 -11.86
CA LEU A 12 7.73 0.70 -10.43
C LEU A 12 6.57 1.40 -9.71
N THR A 13 5.70 2.13 -10.41
CA THR A 13 4.44 2.64 -9.83
C THR A 13 3.35 1.58 -9.63
N SER A 14 3.64 0.29 -9.84
CA SER A 14 2.67 -0.80 -9.66
C SER A 14 2.40 -1.20 -8.20
N GLY A 15 3.01 -0.52 -7.22
CA GLY A 15 2.60 -0.64 -5.81
C GLY A 15 1.16 -0.14 -5.65
N CYS A 16 0.21 -1.05 -5.77
CA CYS A 16 -1.22 -0.76 -5.76
C CYS A 16 -1.63 -0.14 -4.41
N ALA A 17 -1.00 -0.61 -3.34
CA ALA A 17 -1.14 -0.03 -2.01
C ALA A 17 -0.56 1.39 -1.93
N THR A 18 0.68 1.62 -2.40
CA THR A 18 1.29 2.97 -2.42
C THR A 18 0.45 3.99 -3.19
N ILE A 19 -0.11 3.61 -4.35
CA ILE A 19 -0.98 4.51 -5.13
C ILE A 19 -2.18 4.96 -4.29
N LYS A 20 -2.78 4.06 -3.51
CA LYS A 20 -3.95 4.36 -2.68
C LYS A 20 -3.62 5.28 -1.51
N THR A 21 -2.39 5.21 -1.00
CA THR A 21 -1.99 5.90 0.24
C THR A 21 -1.10 7.11 0.02
N LEU A 22 -0.66 7.37 -1.22
CA LEU A 22 0.25 8.48 -1.53
C LEU A 22 -0.36 9.85 -1.19
N ASP A 23 -1.59 10.09 -1.64
CA ASP A 23 -2.36 11.30 -1.30
C ASP A 23 -3.86 10.97 -1.19
N PRO A 24 -4.27 10.32 -0.08
CA PRO A 24 -5.65 9.91 0.09
C PRO A 24 -6.57 11.11 0.32
N ALA A 25 -7.73 11.07 -0.32
CA ALA A 25 -8.78 12.07 -0.11
C ALA A 25 -9.16 12.14 1.38
N TYR A 26 -9.31 13.37 1.89
CA TYR A 26 -9.70 13.62 3.29
C TYR A 26 -8.81 12.95 4.35
N ASN A 27 -7.52 12.69 4.04
CA ASN A 27 -6.60 11.99 4.95
C ASN A 27 -7.07 10.58 5.36
N HIS A 28 -7.90 9.94 4.54
CA HIS A 28 -8.59 8.72 4.94
C HIS A 28 -8.46 7.62 3.89
N VAL A 29 -8.19 6.40 4.34
CA VAL A 29 -8.22 5.20 3.50
C VAL A 29 -9.08 4.11 4.09
N ASN A 30 -9.95 3.53 3.28
CA ASN A 30 -10.70 2.35 3.66
C ASN A 30 -9.87 1.10 3.33
N ILE A 31 -9.54 0.32 4.36
CA ILE A 31 -8.78 -0.91 4.23
C ILE A 31 -9.70 -2.08 4.53
N GLN A 32 -10.08 -2.79 3.46
CA GLN A 32 -10.92 -3.98 3.53
C GLN A 32 -10.45 -5.07 2.55
N HIS A 33 -10.69 -6.33 2.91
CA HIS A 33 -10.47 -7.47 2.03
C HIS A 33 -11.66 -8.42 2.10
N ARG A 34 -12.29 -8.72 0.94
CA ARG A 34 -13.46 -9.62 0.86
C ARG A 34 -14.59 -9.23 1.85
N GLY A 35 -14.87 -7.94 1.96
CA GLY A 35 -15.91 -7.41 2.86
C GLY A 35 -15.53 -7.44 4.35
N LYS A 36 -14.29 -7.79 4.68
CA LYS A 36 -13.75 -7.75 6.05
C LYS A 36 -12.92 -6.49 6.24
N GLN A 37 -13.31 -5.65 7.20
CA GLN A 37 -12.56 -4.44 7.51
C GLN A 37 -11.29 -4.77 8.30
N SER A 38 -10.27 -3.93 8.10
CA SER A 38 -9.08 -3.93 8.94
C SER A 38 -9.38 -3.35 10.32
N TYR A 39 -8.66 -3.83 11.33
CA TYR A 39 -8.67 -3.32 12.69
C TYR A 39 -7.70 -2.15 12.92
N CYS A 40 -6.85 -1.80 11.96
CA CYS A 40 -6.02 -0.60 12.13
C CYS A 40 -6.90 0.65 12.22
N LYS A 41 -6.43 1.63 12.98
CA LYS A 41 -7.07 2.95 13.11
C LYS A 41 -6.36 4.01 12.28
N GLU A 42 -5.07 3.82 12.08
CA GLU A 42 -4.24 4.74 11.31
C GLU A 42 -3.04 3.99 10.73
N ILE A 43 -2.44 4.54 9.68
CA ILE A 43 -1.16 4.09 9.12
C ILE A 43 -0.23 5.30 8.88
N PRO A 44 1.10 5.12 9.00
CA PRO A 44 2.04 6.17 8.66
C PRO A 44 2.01 6.48 7.16
N ARG A 45 2.32 7.72 6.77
CA ARG A 45 2.49 8.14 5.37
C ARG A 45 3.81 7.64 4.78
N VAL A 46 4.87 7.63 5.58
CA VAL A 46 6.16 7.03 5.23
C VAL A 46 6.00 5.51 5.24
N TYR A 47 6.37 4.84 4.15
CA TYR A 47 6.09 3.42 3.94
C TYR A 47 4.60 3.04 4.02
N SER A 48 3.72 3.96 3.60
CA SER A 48 2.28 3.78 3.70
C SER A 48 1.72 2.62 2.88
N GLY A 49 2.29 2.30 1.72
CA GLY A 49 1.86 1.15 0.92
C GLY A 49 2.18 -0.17 1.61
N VAL A 50 3.36 -0.29 2.21
CA VAL A 50 3.72 -1.45 3.04
C VAL A 50 2.82 -1.54 4.27
N ALA A 51 2.59 -0.42 4.96
CA ALA A 51 1.71 -0.37 6.13
C ALA A 51 0.27 -0.75 5.77
N TYR A 52 -0.26 -0.27 4.64
CA TYR A 52 -1.57 -0.66 4.12
C TYR A 52 -1.68 -2.17 3.92
N ASN A 53 -0.66 -2.79 3.34
CA ASN A 53 -0.64 -4.24 3.10
C ASN A 53 -0.56 -5.04 4.41
N ALA A 54 0.31 -4.66 5.34
CA ALA A 54 0.34 -5.27 6.67
C ALA A 54 -1.00 -5.10 7.40
N CYS A 55 -1.59 -3.92 7.30
CA CYS A 55 -2.87 -3.57 7.91
C CYS A 55 -4.04 -4.40 7.33
N LYS A 56 -4.00 -4.68 6.03
CA LYS A 56 -4.96 -5.56 5.36
C LYS A 56 -4.93 -7.00 5.88
N LEU A 57 -3.79 -7.47 6.41
CA LEU A 57 -3.69 -8.76 7.09
C LEU A 57 -4.25 -8.73 8.52
N ASN A 58 -4.29 -7.55 9.14
CA ASN A 58 -4.87 -7.33 10.47
C ASN A 58 -6.36 -6.98 10.37
N GLY A 59 -7.17 -7.89 9.86
CA GLY A 59 -8.62 -7.71 9.73
C GLY A 59 -9.43 -8.82 10.38
N GLU A 60 -10.75 -8.76 10.22
CA GLU A 60 -11.65 -9.76 10.80
C GLU A 60 -11.24 -11.21 10.43
N PRO A 61 -11.29 -12.15 11.39
CA PRO A 61 -11.02 -13.56 11.12
C PRO A 61 -11.92 -14.09 9.99
N SER A 62 -11.29 -14.78 9.04
CA SER A 62 -11.96 -15.41 7.90
C SER A 62 -11.59 -16.88 7.86
N ARG A 63 -12.58 -17.73 7.56
CA ARG A 63 -12.33 -19.16 7.32
C ARG A 63 -11.75 -19.44 5.93
N THR A 64 -11.69 -18.43 5.07
CA THR A 64 -11.05 -18.55 3.76
C THR A 64 -9.61 -18.03 3.84
N PRO A 65 -8.62 -18.73 3.26
CA PRO A 65 -7.27 -18.22 3.20
C PRO A 65 -7.25 -16.86 2.48
N ASN A 66 -6.83 -15.84 3.20
CA ASN A 66 -6.91 -14.42 2.81
C ASN A 66 -5.68 -13.94 2.00
N MET A 67 -4.90 -14.86 1.42
CA MET A 67 -3.65 -14.54 0.70
C MET A 67 -3.88 -14.02 -0.73
N GLY A 68 -5.14 -13.92 -1.18
CA GLY A 68 -5.49 -13.45 -2.52
C GLY A 68 -5.21 -14.47 -3.62
N SER A 69 -5.18 -14.01 -4.87
CA SER A 69 -4.75 -14.82 -6.02
C SER A 69 -3.24 -15.08 -5.98
N THR A 70 -2.81 -16.19 -6.57
CA THR A 70 -1.39 -16.52 -6.74
C THR A 70 -0.98 -16.32 -8.19
N LEU A 71 0.17 -15.69 -8.42
CA LEU A 71 0.83 -15.63 -9.71
C LEU A 71 2.07 -16.52 -9.66
N SER A 72 2.10 -17.57 -10.47
CA SER A 72 3.21 -18.54 -10.51
C SER A 72 3.59 -19.10 -9.13
N GLY A 73 2.59 -19.39 -8.29
CA GLY A 73 2.79 -19.93 -6.93
C GLY A 73 3.10 -18.87 -5.85
N VAL A 74 3.28 -17.60 -6.21
CA VAL A 74 3.52 -16.51 -5.25
C VAL A 74 2.20 -15.74 -5.03
N PRO A 75 1.75 -15.54 -3.78
CA PRO A 75 0.59 -14.71 -3.51
C PRO A 75 0.81 -13.27 -3.99
N VAL A 76 -0.17 -12.73 -4.74
CA VAL A 76 -0.10 -11.37 -5.29
C VAL A 76 0.11 -10.31 -4.20
N PHE A 77 -0.36 -10.59 -2.98
CA PHE A 77 -0.09 -9.78 -1.81
C PHE A 77 1.41 -9.52 -1.57
N PHE A 78 2.26 -10.54 -1.68
CA PHE A 78 3.70 -10.38 -1.48
C PHE A 78 4.33 -9.55 -2.60
N ILE A 79 3.90 -9.79 -3.85
CA ILE A 79 4.36 -9.02 -5.00
C ILE A 79 4.02 -7.54 -4.82
N ASP A 80 2.77 -7.22 -4.47
CA ASP A 80 2.34 -5.85 -4.21
C ASP A 80 3.06 -5.21 -3.02
N THR A 81 3.36 -5.98 -1.97
CA THR A 81 4.12 -5.49 -0.80
C THR A 81 5.55 -5.10 -1.20
N ILE A 82 6.24 -5.92 -1.98
CA ILE A 82 7.60 -5.62 -2.44
C ILE A 82 7.61 -4.40 -3.36
N LEU A 83 6.68 -4.34 -4.32
CA LEU A 83 6.56 -3.20 -5.24
C LEU A 83 6.21 -1.91 -4.49
N SER A 84 5.32 -2.00 -3.50
CA SER A 84 4.98 -0.89 -2.62
C SER A 84 6.17 -0.45 -1.77
N ALA A 85 7.01 -1.37 -1.27
CA ALA A 85 8.22 -0.98 -0.53
C ALA A 85 9.20 -0.17 -1.39
N VAL A 86 9.39 -0.56 -2.66
CA VAL A 86 10.23 0.19 -3.59
C VAL A 86 9.59 1.53 -3.95
N ALA A 87 8.30 1.54 -4.28
CA ALA A 87 7.56 2.76 -4.61
C ALA A 87 7.54 3.74 -3.42
N ASP A 88 7.25 3.27 -2.21
CA ASP A 88 7.28 4.04 -0.97
C ASP A 88 8.66 4.67 -0.76
N THR A 89 9.75 3.91 -0.99
CA THR A 89 11.13 4.42 -0.87
C THR A 89 11.39 5.57 -1.83
N VAL A 90 10.91 5.46 -3.08
CA VAL A 90 11.05 6.51 -4.10
C VAL A 90 10.32 7.79 -3.69
N VAL A 91 9.16 7.67 -3.04
CA VAL A 91 8.32 8.81 -2.63
C VAL A 91 8.57 9.28 -1.20
N ILE A 92 9.58 8.76 -0.49
CA ILE A 92 9.93 9.21 0.88
C ILE A 92 10.08 10.73 0.99
N PRO A 93 10.81 11.44 0.11
CA PRO A 93 11.00 12.88 0.27
C PRO A 93 9.68 13.66 0.30
N TYR A 94 8.68 13.20 -0.46
CA TYR A 94 7.34 13.76 -0.47
C TYR A 94 6.53 13.33 0.76
N THR A 95 6.48 12.02 1.03
CA THR A 95 5.65 11.46 2.11
C THR A 95 6.16 11.83 3.51
N ALA A 96 7.46 12.05 3.70
CA ALA A 96 8.02 12.54 4.96
C ALA A 96 7.57 13.98 5.28
N VAL A 97 7.55 14.86 4.28
CA VAL A 97 7.03 16.23 4.44
C VAL A 97 5.53 16.18 4.76
N GLN A 98 4.78 15.35 4.04
CA GLN A 98 3.34 15.15 4.30
C GLN A 98 3.09 14.58 5.70
N GLN A 99 3.92 13.64 6.17
CA GLN A 99 3.84 13.08 7.52
C GLN A 99 3.99 14.16 8.58
N TYR A 100 4.96 15.05 8.42
CA TYR A 100 5.15 16.16 9.36
C TYR A 100 3.95 17.13 9.36
N GLN A 101 3.39 17.41 8.18
CA GLN A 101 2.32 18.40 8.04
C GLN A 101 0.93 17.89 8.41
N LYS A 102 0.61 16.64 8.06
CA LYS A 102 -0.74 16.06 8.16
C LYS A 102 -0.83 14.92 9.17
N GLY A 103 0.29 14.40 9.68
CA GLY A 103 0.29 13.22 10.55
C GLY A 103 -0.01 11.93 9.78
N ASN A 104 -0.52 10.94 10.52
CA ASN A 104 -0.90 9.64 9.98
C ASN A 104 -2.18 9.73 9.14
N ILE A 105 -2.41 8.70 8.32
CA ILE A 105 -3.63 8.53 7.52
C ILE A 105 -4.63 7.72 8.36
N ASP A 106 -5.86 8.22 8.48
CA ASP A 106 -6.93 7.53 9.18
C ASP A 106 -7.42 6.31 8.39
N VAL A 107 -7.77 5.24 9.10
CA VAL A 107 -8.27 3.98 8.55
C VAL A 107 -9.66 3.67 9.09
N ASN A 108 -10.61 3.46 8.16
CA ASN A 108 -12.00 3.03 8.37
C ASN A 108 -12.88 3.93 9.26
#